data_AF-A0A5C5RDA2-F1
#
_entry.id   AF-A0A5C5RDA2-F1
#
_cell.length_a   1.000
_cell.length_b   1.000
_cell.length_c   1.000
_cell.angle_alpha   90.00
_cell.angle_beta   90.00
_cell.angle_gamma   90.00
#
_symmetry.space_group_name_H-M   'P 1'
#
loop_
_entity.id
_entity.type
_entity.pdbx_description
1 polymer ?
#
loop_
_entity_poly.entity_id
_entity_poly.type
_entity_poly.pdbx_seq_one_letter_code
_entity_poly.pdbx_strand_id
1 'polypeptide(L)' 'MTETHTAGPVDVAELTAWAREKMAGYRVPDFVVVDALPMTATGKVRKGELFERAAAFNQGESK' A
#
# COMPACT_ATOMS: atom_id res chain seq x y z
N MET A 1 -1.40 -1.91 28.95
CA MET A 1 -1.75 -3.01 28.04
C MET A 1 -1.25 -2.63 26.66
N THR A 2 0.00 -2.96 26.34
CA THR A 2 0.60 -2.71 25.02
C THR A 2 0.79 -4.06 24.37
N GLU A 3 -0.12 -4.45 23.49
CA GLU A 3 0.00 -5.65 22.68
C GLU A 3 1.00 -5.37 21.55
N THR A 4 2.22 -5.88 21.72
CA THR A 4 3.26 -5.85 20.69
C THR A 4 2.87 -6.85 19.60
N HIS A 5 2.12 -6.41 18.59
CA HIS A 5 1.82 -7.25 17.43
C HIS A 5 3.10 -7.37 16.59
N THR A 6 3.78 -8.51 16.68
CA THR A 6 4.93 -8.82 15.84
C THR A 6 4.39 -9.17 14.46
N ALA A 7 4.24 -8.17 13.59
CA ALA A 7 3.85 -8.39 12.21
C ALA A 7 5.05 -9.00 11.46
N GLY A 8 4.86 -10.19 10.89
CA GLY A 8 5.80 -10.79 9.94
C GLY A 8 5.94 -9.96 8.66
N PRO A 9 6.80 -10.37 7.71
CA PRO A 9 6.93 -9.68 6.44
C PRO A 9 5.57 -9.59 5.73
N VAL A 10 5.23 -8.40 5.25
CA VAL A 10 3.95 -8.14 4.57
C VAL A 10 3.99 -8.73 3.15
N ASP A 11 3.12 -9.69 2.86
CA ASP A 11 2.98 -10.29 1.53
C ASP A 11 1.83 -9.62 0.74
N VAL A 12 2.16 -9.02 -0.39
CA VAL A 12 1.22 -8.38 -1.32
C VAL A 12 0.23 -9.39 -1.93
N ALA A 13 0.66 -10.62 -2.21
CA ALA A 13 -0.18 -11.66 -2.77
C ALA A 13 -1.26 -12.10 -1.77
N GLU A 14 -0.90 -12.20 -0.49
CA GLU A 14 -1.85 -12.52 0.58
C GLU A 14 -2.89 -11.40 0.75
N LEU A 15 -2.46 -10.14 0.76
CA LEU A 15 -3.36 -8.97 0.81
C LEU A 15 -4.32 -8.93 -0.39
N THR A 16 -3.80 -9.22 -1.58
CA THR A 16 -4.59 -9.24 -2.81
C THR A 16 -5.61 -10.38 -2.79
N ALA A 17 -5.22 -11.57 -2.33
CA ALA A 17 -6.13 -12.70 -2.19
C ALA A 17 -7.26 -12.39 -1.20
N TRP A 18 -6.92 -11.85 -0.03
CA TRP A 18 -7.89 -11.41 0.96
C TRP A 18 -8.86 -10.36 0.40
N ALA A 19 -8.35 -9.37 -0.34
CA ALA A 19 -9.18 -8.33 -0.96
C ALA A 19 -10.13 -8.92 -2.01
N ARG A 20 -9.69 -9.90 -2.81
CA ARG A 20 -10.54 -10.61 -3.79
C ARG A 20 -11.65 -11.42 -3.13
N GLU A 21 -11.41 -11.99 -1.96
CA GLU A 21 -12.43 -12.74 -1.21
C GLU A 21 -13.47 -11.81 -0.55
N LYS A 22 -13.06 -10.61 -0.14
CA LYS A 22 -13.90 -9.68 0.63
C LYS A 22 -14.57 -8.59 -0.21
N MET A 23 -14.12 -8.37 -1.44
CA MET A 23 -14.59 -7.28 -2.30
C MET A 23 -15.04 -7.80 -3.67
N ALA A 24 -15.90 -7.03 -4.33
CA ALA A 24 -16.18 -7.27 -5.75
C ALA A 24 -14.90 -7.06 -6.57
N GLY A 25 -14.67 -7.88 -7.61
CA GLY A 25 -13.40 -7.92 -8.33
C GLY A 25 -12.88 -6.56 -8.85
N TYR A 26 -13.77 -5.64 -9.21
CA TYR A 26 -13.40 -4.28 -9.67
C TYR A 26 -12.97 -3.32 -8.54
N ARG A 27 -13.11 -3.71 -7.27
CA ARG A 27 -12.72 -2.91 -6.10
C ARG A 27 -11.41 -3.38 -5.46
N VAL A 28 -10.80 -4.43 -6.00
CA VAL A 28 -9.53 -4.94 -5.53
C VAL A 28 -8.43 -3.99 -6.03
N PRO A 29 -7.70 -3.30 -5.13
CA PRO A 29 -6.61 -2.43 -5.53
C PRO A 29 -5.30 -3.22 -5.71
N ASP A 30 -4.34 -2.60 -6.39
CA ASP A 30 -2.95 -3.05 -6.38
C ASP A 30 -2.25 -2.56 -5.11
N PHE A 31 -1.44 -3.43 -4.51
CA PHE A 31 -0.70 -3.12 -3.29
C PHE A 31 0.79 -3.11 -3.56
N VAL A 32 1.50 -2.14 -2.97
CA VAL A 32 2.96 -2.08 -2.97
C VAL A 32 3.42 -1.79 -1.54
N VAL A 33 4.42 -2.55 -1.09
CA VAL A 33 5.04 -2.34 0.23
C VAL A 33 6.19 -1.36 0.06
N VAL A 34 6.22 -0.33 0.90
CA VAL A 34 7.28 0.68 0.95
C VAL A 34 7.76 0.83 2.39
N ASP A 35 9.06 1.06 2.58
CA ASP A 35 9.64 1.26 3.92
C ASP A 35 9.12 2.51 4.63
N ALA A 36 8.81 3.56 3.86
CA ALA A 36 8.34 4.82 4.41
C ALA A 36 7.38 5.55 3.46
N LEU A 37 6.32 6.12 4.05
CA LEU A 37 5.42 7.02 3.34
C LEU A 37 6.02 8.43 3.24
N PRO A 38 5.73 9.18 2.16
CA PRO A 38 6.10 10.58 2.08
C PRO A 38 5.32 11.37 3.14
N MET A 39 6.02 12.00 4.08
CA MET A 39 5.43 12.71 5.21
C MET A 39 5.86 14.18 5.25
N THR A 40 5.00 15.04 5.79
CA THR A 40 5.33 16.42 6.12
C THR A 40 6.18 16.48 7.40
N ALA A 41 6.79 17.63 7.68
CA ALA A 41 7.49 17.87 8.94
C ALA A 41 6.60 17.66 10.19
N THR A 42 5.27 17.75 10.04
CA THR A 42 4.28 17.49 11.09
C THR A 42 3.81 16.04 11.12
N GLY A 43 4.44 15.15 10.35
CA GLY A 43 4.10 13.72 10.29
C GLY A 43 2.78 13.39 9.59
N LYS A 44 2.25 14.28 8.73
CA LYS A 44 1.08 13.98 7.90
C LYS A 44 1.53 13.41 6.57
N VAL A 45 0.79 12.44 6.02
CA VAL A 45 1.06 11.92 4.67
C VAL A 45 0.93 13.05 3.64
N ARG A 46 1.97 13.24 2.83
CA ARG A 46 1.98 14.15 1.68
C ARG A 46 1.27 13.48 0.52
N LYS A 47 -0.04 13.69 0.43
CA LYS A 47 -0.89 13.06 -0.60
C LYS A 47 -0.44 13.36 -2.03
N GLY A 48 0.02 14.58 -2.34
CA GLY A 48 0.49 14.94 -3.68
C GLY A 48 1.64 14.04 -4.14
N GLU A 49 2.72 14.00 -3.34
CA GLU A 49 3.88 13.15 -3.60
C GLU A 49 3.52 11.65 -3.59
N LEU A 50 2.59 11.23 -2.72
CA LEU A 50 2.09 9.86 -2.73
C LEU A 50 1.40 9.51 -4.06
N PHE A 51 0.57 10.41 -4.61
CA PHE A 51 -0.09 10.19 -5.89
C PHE A 51 0.90 10.14 -7.04
N GLU A 52 1.95 10.97 -7.03
CA GLU A 52 3.01 10.93 -8.03
C GLU A 52 3.79 9.60 -7.97
N ARG A 53 4.13 9.13 -6.77
CA ARG A 53 4.77 7.82 -6.57
C ARG A 53 3.88 6.66 -7.05
N ALA A 54 2.58 6.72 -6.75
CA ALA A 54 1.61 5.72 -7.22
C ALA A 54 1.43 5.75 -8.74
N ALA A 55 1.39 6.93 -9.36
CA ALA A 55 1.29 7.08 -10.80
C ALA A 55 2.55 6.55 -11.51
N ALA A 56 3.74 6.75 -10.93
CA ALA A 56 4.98 6.18 -11.45
C ALA A 56 5.00 4.65 -11.33
N PHE A 57 4.54 4.10 -10.21
CA PHE A 57 4.41 2.65 -10.01
C PHE A 57 3.49 2.02 -11.07
N ASN A 58 2.29 2.58 -11.27
CA ASN A 58 1.33 2.08 -12.25
C ASN A 58 1.83 2.19 -13.70
N GLN A 59 2.72 3.13 -14.01
CA GLN A 59 3.31 3.31 -15.34
C GLN A 59 4.49 2.36 -15.62
N GLY A 60 5.20 1.91 -14.58
CA GLY A 60 6.33 0.98 -14.70
C GLY A 60 5.93 -0.45 -15.11
N GLU A 61 4.70 -0.85 -14.82
CA GLU A 61 4.11 -2.14 -15.23
C GLU A 61 3.70 -2.17 -16.72
N SER A 62 3.84 -1.05 -17.45
CA SER A 62 3.74 -1.01 -18.91
C SER A 62 5.10 -1.22 -19.57
N LYS A 63 5.71 -2.39 -19.37
CA LYS A 63 6.66 -2.98 -20.32
C LYS A 63 6.75 -4.50 -20.20
#